data_AF-A0A7X6Y616-F1
#
_entry.id   AF-A0A7X6Y616-F1
#
_cell.length_a   1.000
_cell.length_b   1.000
_cell.length_c   1.000
_cell.angle_alpha   90.00
_cell.angle_beta   90.00
_cell.angle_gamma   90.00
#
_symmetry.space_group_name_H-M   'P 1'
#
loop_
_entity.id
_entity.type
_entity.pdbx_description
1 polymer ?
#
loop_
_entity_poly.entity_id
_entity_poly.type
_entity_poly.pdbx_seq_one_letter_code
_entity_poly.pdbx_strand_id
1 'polypeptide(L)'
;VTFRDYYREQGLQDLRSMVEESLGIEIAYYVSVRNAIMDEVERITGPIIIEGEKLDLTGIFTMATGPRDEEMLGELVKRLTKPEVYFWQLPKLCLAAHRHVTTDFPLTLENLLLHYRIATRIPTHHLKKVILSLEEVPTPQGPAWQLNQSQLERIIYEITR
;
A
#
# COMPACT_ATOMS: atom_id res chain seq x y z
N VAL A 1 5.85 4.73 -21.63
CA VAL A 1 4.64 5.08 -20.85
C VAL A 1 4.89 4.67 -19.42
N THR A 2 4.78 5.59 -18.45
CA THR A 2 4.95 5.23 -17.02
C THR A 2 3.63 4.73 -16.44
N PHE A 3 3.66 4.03 -15.29
CA PHE A 3 2.43 3.67 -14.57
C PHE A 3 1.55 4.89 -14.25
N ARG A 4 2.17 6.06 -14.01
CA ARG A 4 1.47 7.33 -13.79
C ARG A 4 0.72 7.80 -15.03
N ASP A 5 1.34 7.69 -16.21
CA ASP A 5 0.72 8.11 -17.47
C ASP A 5 -0.40 7.14 -17.84
N TYR A 6 -0.17 5.84 -17.68
CA TYR A 6 -1.18 4.81 -17.91
C TYR A 6 -2.42 4.99 -17.02
N TYR A 7 -2.22 5.26 -15.73
CA TYR A 7 -3.31 5.59 -14.81
C TYR A 7 -4.12 6.82 -15.27
N ARG A 8 -3.44 7.86 -15.79
CA ARG A 8 -4.12 9.09 -16.26
C ARG A 8 -4.93 8.86 -17.52
N GLU A 9 -4.48 7.96 -18.39
CA GLU A 9 -5.09 7.70 -19.69
C GLU A 9 -6.20 6.65 -19.63
N GLN A 10 -5.97 5.55 -18.91
CA GLN A 10 -6.86 4.38 -18.88
C GLN A 10 -7.64 4.27 -17.56
N GLY A 11 -7.11 4.83 -16.47
CA GLY A 11 -7.74 4.76 -15.16
C GLY A 11 -7.26 3.58 -14.31
N LEU A 12 -7.96 3.35 -13.21
CA LEU A 12 -7.52 2.45 -12.14
C LEU A 12 -7.72 0.96 -12.44
N GLN A 13 -8.78 0.62 -13.16
CA GLN A 13 -9.11 -0.78 -13.48
C GLN A 13 -8.08 -1.38 -14.43
N ASP A 14 -7.75 -0.68 -15.51
CA ASP A 14 -6.71 -1.12 -16.44
C ASP A 14 -5.33 -1.18 -15.77
N LEU A 15 -5.01 -0.20 -14.90
CA LEU A 15 -3.78 -0.25 -14.11
C LEU A 15 -3.73 -1.52 -13.24
N ARG A 16 -4.84 -1.87 -12.58
CA ARG A 16 -4.93 -3.10 -11.79
C ARG A 16 -4.68 -4.32 -12.66
N SER A 17 -5.40 -4.46 -13.78
CA SER A 17 -5.26 -5.63 -14.66
C SER A 17 -3.84 -5.79 -15.19
N MET A 18 -3.19 -4.69 -15.57
CA MET A 18 -1.78 -4.71 -15.98
C MET A 18 -0.86 -5.16 -14.84
N VAL A 19 -1.09 -4.72 -13.60
CA VAL A 19 -0.29 -5.13 -12.44
C VAL A 19 -0.53 -6.60 -12.11
N GLU A 20 -1.78 -7.08 -12.13
CA GLU A 20 -2.13 -8.49 -11.93
C GLU A 20 -1.45 -9.39 -12.96
N GLU A 21 -1.50 -9.02 -14.24
CA GLU A 21 -0.84 -9.74 -15.33
C GLU A 21 0.68 -9.74 -15.17
N SER A 22 1.27 -8.57 -14.88
CA SER A 22 2.72 -8.43 -14.76
C SER A 22 3.29 -9.18 -13.56
N LEU A 23 2.55 -9.23 -12.45
CA LEU A 23 2.99 -9.88 -11.21
C LEU A 23 2.51 -11.34 -11.10
N GLY A 24 1.61 -11.79 -11.98
CA GLY A 24 0.98 -13.11 -11.88
C GLY A 24 0.20 -13.31 -10.57
N ILE A 25 -0.37 -12.24 -10.01
CA ILE A 25 -1.15 -12.26 -8.77
C ILE A 25 -2.60 -11.83 -9.03
N GLU A 26 -3.50 -12.25 -8.15
CA GLU A 26 -4.85 -11.71 -8.09
C GLU A 26 -4.93 -10.64 -7.00
N ILE A 27 -5.35 -9.42 -7.34
CA ILE A 27 -5.55 -8.34 -6.38
C ILE A 27 -7.01 -8.38 -5.94
N ALA A 28 -7.30 -8.94 -4.77
CA ALA A 28 -8.67 -9.06 -4.30
C ALA A 28 -9.38 -7.70 -4.12
N TYR A 29 -8.64 -6.69 -3.64
CA TYR A 29 -9.15 -5.35 -3.38
C TYR A 29 -8.10 -4.29 -3.69
N TYR A 30 -8.55 -3.10 -4.07
CA TYR A 30 -7.68 -1.92 -4.22
C TYR A 30 -8.13 -0.78 -3.31
N VAL A 31 -7.17 0.05 -2.92
CA VAL A 31 -7.44 1.34 -2.27
C VAL A 31 -6.59 2.39 -2.97
N SER A 32 -7.26 3.38 -3.57
CA SER A 32 -6.65 4.59 -4.07
C SER A 32 -6.89 5.71 -3.06
N VAL A 33 -5.80 6.31 -2.57
CA VAL A 33 -5.86 7.41 -1.62
C VAL A 33 -5.17 8.66 -2.17
N ARG A 34 -5.75 9.83 -1.92
CA ARG A 34 -5.06 11.10 -2.10
C ARG A 34 -4.24 11.42 -0.87
N ASN A 35 -3.04 12.00 -1.04
CA ASN A 35 -2.15 12.33 0.09
C ASN A 35 -2.83 13.12 1.23
N ALA A 36 -3.84 13.94 0.93
CA ALA A 36 -4.62 14.66 1.93
C ALA A 36 -5.29 13.75 3.00
N ILE A 37 -5.44 12.45 2.74
CA ILE A 37 -5.94 11.50 3.75
C ILE A 37 -4.94 11.27 4.89
N MET A 38 -3.65 11.47 4.64
CA MET A 38 -2.60 11.10 5.61
C MET A 38 -2.68 11.95 6.87
N ASP A 39 -3.09 13.21 6.75
CA ASP A 39 -3.36 14.10 7.89
C ASP A 39 -4.52 13.59 8.76
N GLU A 40 -5.55 13.03 8.12
CA GLU A 40 -6.69 12.41 8.82
C GLU A 40 -6.32 11.09 9.49
N VAL A 41 -5.48 10.28 8.82
CA VAL A 41 -4.91 9.05 9.40
C VAL A 41 -4.09 9.40 10.64
N GLU A 42 -3.21 10.39 10.57
CA GLU A 42 -2.38 10.81 11.71
C GLU A 42 -3.24 11.28 12.89
N ARG A 43 -4.34 12.00 12.63
CA ARG A 43 -5.28 12.44 13.66
C ARG A 43 -5.94 11.26 14.38
N ILE A 44 -6.20 10.17 13.67
CA ILE A 44 -6.82 8.96 14.19
C ILE A 44 -5.83 8.08 14.95
N THR A 45 -4.64 7.86 14.39
CA THR A 45 -3.62 6.97 14.95
C THR A 45 -2.75 7.63 16.02
N GLY A 46 -2.83 8.96 16.10
CA GLY A 46 -1.82 9.80 16.74
C GLY A 46 -0.50 9.80 15.94
N PRO A 47 0.45 10.67 16.31
CA PRO A 47 1.78 10.67 15.71
C PRO A 47 2.46 9.32 15.99
N ILE A 48 3.10 8.77 14.96
CA ILE A 48 3.92 7.57 15.10
C ILE A 48 5.34 8.03 15.38
N ILE A 49 5.86 7.58 16.52
CA ILE A 49 7.20 7.94 16.98
C ILE A 49 8.01 6.65 17.03
N ILE A 50 9.13 6.64 16.31
CA ILE A 50 10.08 5.52 16.26
C ILE A 50 11.43 6.08 16.67
N GLU A 51 12.03 5.49 17.71
CA GLU A 51 13.32 5.96 18.28
C GLU A 51 13.37 7.48 18.61
N GLY A 52 12.22 8.09 18.92
CA GLY A 52 12.11 9.51 19.24
C GLY A 52 11.86 10.43 18.04
N GLU A 53 11.85 9.90 16.81
CA GLU A 53 11.55 10.66 15.59
C GLU A 53 10.08 10.48 15.20
N LYS A 54 9.41 11.60 14.91
CA LYS A 54 8.06 11.57 14.34
C LYS A 54 8.16 11.13 12.88
N LEU A 55 7.40 10.09 12.55
CA LEU A 55 7.31 9.59 11.19
C LEU A 55 6.52 10.54 10.27
N ASP A 56 7.04 10.77 9.08
CA ASP A 56 6.32 11.41 7.99
C ASP A 56 5.46 10.38 7.24
N LEU A 57 4.17 10.31 7.59
CA LEU A 57 3.21 9.44 6.93
C LEU A 57 2.97 9.82 5.46
N THR A 58 3.21 11.08 5.08
CA THR A 58 3.03 11.52 3.69
C THR A 58 4.13 10.98 2.78
N GLY A 59 5.34 10.82 3.33
CA GLY A 59 6.51 10.30 2.63
C GLY A 59 6.61 8.78 2.57
N ILE A 60 5.82 8.04 3.35
CA ILE A 60 6.01 6.59 3.58
C ILE A 60 6.08 5.73 2.30
N PHE A 61 5.29 6.09 1.28
CA PHE A 61 5.23 5.38 0.00
C PHE A 61 6.32 5.81 -1.00
N THR A 62 6.99 6.94 -0.73
CA THR A 62 8.07 7.49 -1.56
C THR A 62 9.45 7.36 -0.94
N MET A 63 9.53 7.01 0.35
CA MET A 63 10.78 6.77 1.04
C MET A 63 11.50 5.54 0.48
N ALA A 64 12.81 5.66 0.29
CA ALA A 64 13.68 4.53 -0.04
C ALA A 64 13.56 3.44 1.03
N THR A 65 13.75 2.18 0.65
CA THR A 65 13.75 1.09 1.62
C THR A 65 14.87 1.27 2.65
N GLY A 66 14.53 1.19 3.92
CA GLY A 66 15.45 1.33 5.02
C GLY A 66 15.25 0.25 6.10
N PRO A 67 16.25 0.05 6.98
CA PRO A 67 16.17 -0.93 8.06
C PRO A 67 15.01 -0.66 9.05
N ARG A 68 14.45 0.56 9.03
CA ARG A 68 13.35 1.00 9.89
C ARG A 68 11.96 0.75 9.30
N ASP A 69 11.86 0.33 8.04
CA ASP A 69 10.55 0.18 7.38
C ASP A 69 9.69 -0.89 8.05
N GLU A 70 10.31 -1.96 8.51
CA GLU A 70 9.62 -3.07 9.16
C GLU A 70 9.01 -2.66 10.49
N GLU A 71 9.77 -1.95 11.33
CA GLU A 71 9.27 -1.40 12.60
C GLU A 71 8.15 -0.38 12.34
N MET A 72 8.33 0.47 11.35
CA MET A 72 7.35 1.47 10.94
C MET A 72 6.02 0.86 10.48
N LEU A 73 6.09 -0.07 9.53
CA LEU A 73 4.91 -0.78 9.04
C LEU A 73 4.27 -1.62 10.16
N GLY A 74 5.08 -2.22 11.01
CA GLY A 74 4.64 -2.96 12.20
C GLY A 74 3.82 -2.09 13.14
N GLU A 75 4.33 -0.92 13.52
CA GLU A 75 3.61 -0.01 14.42
C GLU A 75 2.36 0.61 13.79
N LEU A 76 2.40 0.87 12.49
CA LEU A 76 1.20 1.27 11.75
C LEU A 76 0.11 0.20 11.82
N VAL A 77 0.45 -1.05 11.52
CA VAL A 77 -0.50 -2.17 11.58
C VAL A 77 -1.04 -2.32 13.00
N LYS A 78 -0.19 -2.33 14.03
CA LYS A 78 -0.64 -2.45 15.43
C LYS A 78 -1.62 -1.36 15.83
N ARG A 79 -1.37 -0.10 15.44
CA ARG A 79 -2.25 1.03 15.78
C ARG A 79 -3.57 0.99 15.04
N LEU A 80 -3.53 0.71 13.73
CA LEU A 80 -4.71 0.66 12.89
C LEU A 80 -5.60 -0.56 13.18
N THR A 81 -5.01 -1.64 13.70
CA THR A 81 -5.73 -2.86 14.10
C THR A 81 -6.20 -2.88 15.55
N LYS A 82 -6.10 -1.77 16.28
CA LYS A 82 -6.79 -1.65 17.58
C LYS A 82 -8.31 -1.69 17.35
N PRO A 83 -9.10 -2.47 18.12
CA PRO A 83 -10.54 -2.60 17.90
C PRO A 83 -11.26 -1.25 17.77
N GLU A 84 -10.93 -0.30 18.64
CA GLU A 84 -11.53 1.03 18.67
C GLU A 84 -11.21 1.87 17.43
N VAL A 85 -10.03 1.67 16.84
CA VAL A 85 -9.62 2.33 15.61
C VAL A 85 -10.26 1.64 14.40
N TYR A 86 -10.15 0.31 14.34
CA TYR A 86 -10.55 -0.49 13.18
C TYR A 86 -12.06 -0.48 12.94
N PHE A 87 -12.88 -0.62 13.99
CA PHE A 87 -14.33 -0.72 13.83
C PHE A 87 -15.05 0.64 13.85
N TRP A 88 -14.43 1.70 14.37
CA TRP A 88 -15.09 3.00 14.50
C TRP A 88 -14.42 4.11 13.69
N GLN A 89 -13.09 4.24 13.78
CA GLN A 89 -12.40 5.35 13.14
C GLN A 89 -12.15 5.10 11.65
N LEU A 90 -11.81 3.88 11.26
CA LEU A 90 -11.58 3.51 9.85
C LEU A 90 -12.85 3.69 9.00
N PRO A 91 -14.04 3.15 9.39
CA PRO A 91 -15.27 3.39 8.64
C PRO A 91 -15.63 4.87 8.58
N LYS A 92 -15.44 5.61 9.69
CA LYS A 92 -15.67 7.06 9.73
C LYS A 92 -14.73 7.80 8.78
N LEU A 93 -13.45 7.40 8.69
CA LEU A 93 -12.48 7.96 7.76
C LEU A 93 -12.91 7.73 6.31
N CYS A 94 -13.30 6.50 5.96
CA CYS A 94 -13.75 6.18 4.62
C CYS A 94 -15.02 6.98 4.22
N LEU A 95 -15.94 7.19 5.17
CA LEU A 95 -17.14 7.99 4.94
C LEU A 95 -16.85 9.49 4.84
N ALA A 96 -16.09 10.04 5.79
CA ALA A 96 -15.74 11.46 5.85
C ALA A 96 -14.85 11.88 4.67
N ALA A 97 -13.95 10.99 4.26
CA ALA A 97 -13.00 11.22 3.20
C ALA A 97 -13.31 10.41 1.92
N HIS A 98 -14.59 10.09 1.68
CA HIS A 98 -15.03 9.37 0.47
C HIS A 98 -14.59 10.07 -0.84
N ARG A 99 -14.30 11.38 -0.80
CA ARG A 99 -13.76 12.15 -1.95
C ARG A 99 -12.25 11.96 -2.17
N HIS A 100 -11.56 11.44 -1.16
CA HIS A 100 -10.10 11.23 -1.13
C HIS A 100 -9.73 9.75 -1.12
N VAL A 101 -10.69 8.86 -0.92
CA VAL A 101 -10.52 7.41 -0.90
C VAL A 101 -11.45 6.79 -1.93
N THR A 102 -10.90 6.00 -2.85
CA THR A 102 -11.65 5.18 -3.80
C THR A 102 -11.23 3.74 -3.61
N THR A 103 -12.18 2.84 -3.35
CA THR A 103 -11.92 1.44 -3.07
C THR A 103 -13.11 0.58 -3.50
N ASP A 104 -12.83 -0.65 -3.93
CA ASP A 104 -13.83 -1.70 -4.12
C ASP A 104 -14.07 -2.52 -2.84
N PHE A 105 -13.37 -2.21 -1.74
CA PHE A 105 -13.52 -2.86 -0.45
C PHE A 105 -14.92 -2.62 0.14
N PRO A 106 -15.75 -3.68 0.33
CA PRO A 106 -17.06 -3.52 0.94
C PRO A 106 -16.94 -3.15 2.43
N LEU A 107 -17.43 -1.98 2.83
CA LEU A 107 -17.46 -1.54 4.23
C LEU A 107 -18.63 -2.17 5.01
N THR A 108 -18.80 -3.48 4.91
CA THR A 108 -19.81 -4.24 5.68
C THR A 108 -19.18 -4.77 6.98
N LEU A 109 -20.00 -5.00 8.00
CA LEU A 109 -19.52 -5.52 9.28
C LEU A 109 -18.84 -6.88 9.12
N GLU A 110 -19.40 -7.76 8.29
CA GLU A 110 -18.84 -9.08 7.98
C GLU A 110 -17.45 -8.98 7.36
N ASN A 111 -17.30 -8.09 6.37
CA ASN A 111 -16.04 -7.90 5.68
C ASN A 111 -14.98 -7.24 6.59
N LEU A 112 -15.38 -6.27 7.41
CA LEU A 112 -14.54 -5.66 8.43
C LEU A 112 -14.08 -6.69 9.47
N LEU A 113 -14.97 -7.55 9.95
CA LEU A 113 -14.62 -8.61 10.92
C LEU A 113 -13.64 -9.62 10.34
N LEU A 114 -13.85 -10.03 9.07
CA LEU A 114 -12.93 -10.94 8.37
C LEU A 114 -11.53 -10.32 8.28
N HIS A 115 -11.43 -9.08 7.79
CA HIS A 115 -10.15 -8.41 7.59
C HIS A 115 -9.48 -8.02 8.91
N TYR A 116 -10.26 -7.71 9.95
CA TYR A 116 -9.73 -7.53 11.30
C TYR A 116 -9.06 -8.81 11.81
N ARG A 117 -9.70 -9.98 11.64
CA ARG A 117 -9.12 -11.27 12.04
C ARG A 117 -7.86 -11.61 11.25
N ILE A 118 -7.81 -11.25 9.98
CA ILE A 118 -6.61 -11.42 9.15
C ILE A 118 -5.51 -10.48 9.67
N ALA A 119 -5.81 -9.19 9.81
CA ALA A 119 -4.84 -8.16 10.16
C ALA A 119 -4.21 -8.37 11.54
N THR A 120 -5.00 -8.80 12.53
CA THR A 120 -4.51 -9.13 13.89
C THR A 120 -3.60 -10.36 13.94
N ARG A 121 -3.57 -11.17 12.88
CA ARG A 121 -2.68 -12.34 12.75
C ARG A 121 -1.42 -12.05 11.94
N ILE A 122 -1.28 -10.84 11.38
CA ILE A 122 -0.09 -10.45 10.63
C ILE A 122 1.08 -10.34 11.62
N PRO A 123 2.22 -11.01 11.37
CA PRO A 123 3.41 -10.85 12.19
C PRO A 123 3.99 -9.45 11.96
N THR A 124 3.67 -8.52 12.86
CA THR A 124 4.09 -7.11 12.78
C THR A 124 5.60 -6.91 12.91
N HIS A 125 6.34 -7.96 13.26
CA HIS A 125 7.79 -7.98 13.43
C HIS A 125 8.51 -8.66 12.25
N HIS A 126 7.83 -8.84 11.11
CA HIS A 126 8.36 -9.46 9.87
C HIS A 126 7.74 -8.84 8.60
N LEU A 127 7.29 -7.58 8.67
CA LEU A 127 6.69 -6.89 7.54
C LEU A 127 7.78 -6.40 6.58
N LYS A 128 7.93 -7.08 5.45
CA LYS A 128 8.89 -6.72 4.40
C LYS A 128 8.29 -5.70 3.43
N LYS A 129 8.94 -4.56 3.28
CA LYS A 129 8.73 -3.63 2.16
C LYS A 129 9.61 -4.09 1.00
N VAL A 130 9.00 -4.35 -0.15
CA VAL A 130 9.73 -4.74 -1.36
C VAL A 130 9.56 -3.65 -2.41
N ILE A 131 10.67 -3.11 -2.91
CA ILE A 131 10.69 -2.17 -4.03
C ILE A 131 11.15 -2.93 -5.27
N LEU A 132 10.29 -2.98 -6.28
CA LEU A 132 10.65 -3.52 -7.59
C LEU A 132 11.61 -2.54 -8.27
N SER A 133 12.82 -3.00 -8.60
CA SER A 133 13.80 -2.15 -9.27
C SER A 133 13.48 -2.08 -10.76
N LEU A 134 13.71 -0.89 -11.32
CA LEU A 134 13.59 -0.64 -12.75
C LEU A 134 14.99 -0.64 -13.37
N GLU A 135 15.11 -1.22 -14.55
CA GLU A 135 16.30 -1.15 -15.39
C GLU A 135 16.03 -0.24 -16.60
N GLU A 136 17.04 0.54 -16.98
CA GLU A 136 16.97 1.40 -18.16
C GLU A 136 17.35 0.58 -19.39
N VAL A 137 16.42 0.43 -20.32
CA VAL A 137 16.58 -0.31 -21.57
C VAL A 137 16.57 0.68 -22.73
N PRO A 138 17.59 0.69 -23.60
CA PRO A 138 17.60 1.56 -24.77
C PRO A 138 16.49 1.16 -25.75
N THR A 139 15.68 2.12 -26.19
CA THR A 139 14.66 1.94 -27.23
C THR A 139 14.86 2.95 -28.37
N PRO A 140 14.29 2.73 -29.57
CA PRO A 140 14.38 3.67 -30.69
C PRO A 140 13.84 5.08 -30.39
N GLN A 141 12.96 5.20 -29.38
CA GLN A 141 12.36 6.47 -28.95
C GLN A 141 13.08 7.11 -27.74
N GLY A 142 14.20 6.53 -27.29
CA GLY A 142 14.94 6.94 -26.09
C GLY A 142 15.01 5.84 -25.05
N PRO A 143 15.71 6.05 -23.92
CA PRO A 143 15.73 5.08 -22.84
C PRO A 143 14.33 4.88 -22.23
N ALA A 144 13.95 3.62 -22.02
CA ALA A 144 12.72 3.23 -21.34
C ALA A 144 13.04 2.48 -20.05
N TRP A 145 12.24 2.69 -19.01
CA TRP A 145 12.38 1.96 -17.75
C TRP A 145 11.51 0.71 -17.78
N GLN A 146 12.11 -0.45 -17.56
CA GLN A 146 11.45 -1.74 -17.51
C GLN A 146 11.66 -2.40 -16.14
N LEU A 147 10.71 -3.24 -15.70
CA LEU A 147 10.92 -4.09 -14.53
C LEU A 147 11.97 -5.16 -14.83
N ASN A 148 12.92 -5.34 -13.92
CA ASN A 148 13.86 -6.45 -14.02
C ASN A 148 13.12 -7.79 -13.80
N GLN A 149 12.95 -8.57 -14.86
CA GLN A 149 12.12 -9.78 -14.85
C GLN A 149 12.64 -10.85 -13.88
N SER A 150 13.94 -11.11 -13.87
CA SER A 150 14.52 -12.12 -12.96
C SER A 150 14.38 -11.73 -11.48
N GLN A 151 14.49 -10.44 -11.16
CA GLN A 151 14.24 -9.96 -9.80
C GLN A 151 12.76 -10.08 -9.45
N LEU A 152 11.87 -9.75 -10.39
CA LEU A 152 10.43 -9.84 -10.21
C LEU A 152 9.99 -11.28 -9.92
N GLU A 153 10.42 -12.25 -10.73
CA GLU A 153 10.14 -13.68 -10.52
C GLU A 153 10.60 -14.16 -9.14
N ARG A 154 11.82 -13.77 -8.73
CA ARG A 154 12.34 -14.10 -7.40
C ARG A 154 11.48 -13.51 -6.28
N ILE A 155 11.07 -12.25 -6.41
CA ILE A 155 10.23 -11.57 -5.42
C ILE A 155 8.86 -12.24 -5.32
N ILE A 156 8.21 -12.54 -6.46
CA ILE A 156 6.93 -13.25 -6.48
C ILE A 156 7.08 -14.61 -5.77
N TYR A 157 8.12 -15.36 -6.08
CA TYR A 157 8.40 -16.64 -5.43
C TYR A 157 8.63 -16.51 -3.91
N GLU A 158 9.34 -15.48 -3.45
CA GLU A 158 9.58 -15.22 -2.02
C GLU A 158 8.31 -14.79 -1.26
N ILE A 159 7.37 -14.11 -1.93
CA ILE A 159 6.12 -13.62 -1.31
C ILE A 159 5.02 -14.70 -1.34
N THR A 160 5.03 -15.60 -2.32
CA THR A 160 4.00 -16.63 -2.52
C THR A 160 4.29 -17.98 -1.85
N ARG A 161 5.48 -18.16 -1.27
CA ARG A 161 5.85 -19.35 -0.47
C ARG A 161 5.85 -19.07 1.02
#